data_AF-A0A5J6WDA7-F1
#
_entry.id   AF-A0A5J6WDA7-F1
#
_cell.length_a   1.000
_cell.length_b   1.000
_cell.length_c   1.000
_cell.angle_alpha   90.00
_cell.angle_beta   90.00
_cell.angle_gamma   90.00
#
_symmetry.space_group_name_H-M   'P 1'
#
loop_
_entity.id
_entity.type
_entity.pdbx_description
1 polymer ?
#
loop_
_entity_poly.entity_id
_entity_poly.type
_entity_poly.pdbx_seq_one_letter_code
_entity_poly.pdbx_strand_id
1 'polypeptide(L)'
;MDNGNNGFFDANDYLTTLFDKLEAFDETSRHIYSNLSKLIPKLIEKISKDSKDLSFSIDLISNLDLDNDASLNNFIAKIIGALDDFVAYFNSSTNSLESQFSIIRSKVKDIEILEDVIERMKKSSLDMEIMSINTLTVAMRAGKAGGAFSYITSEIKVLTQSMIKQADQLTSKGREVKIGLDRAKNQVYESNTAENKILEEFRDNLMKKIDAFSDGIGSVIALYDDILKVLLEFKFKLVNSISYLQFQDRLTQSLQHLNIMYSNIDVFKFRDISEIQKLKILSVFTDTSKVIVKDVLEKLEKNYTAFEQFIDASLNSIQTINDLRSDNSLYIDIPKIIEQFSSILSDLLRRIDDVEKNNSNFLNLYYEQVKLIKSLELMFSNISAISARFQNINIASKIEVVKRLELKAMEGNISEMSKIIKEIDSNITKGIEFLDQIIFFLEKVVKDYDNRFYLEKNYFNKFKKLFMEIKNDILDIKNIAIDNILSYEVFSIEFMEIFEEMKLEVYNVRNLKNSLLDINNFLIDMESKINFNLNLELSKVGVQFVEIEDKEFINRIANRFTLFVHKKHLLSLIEEAKDIHSFDEGSVILF
;
A
#
# COMPACT_ATOMS: atom_id res chain seq x y z
N MET A 1 90.85 30.28 -15.07
CA MET A 1 91.01 28.82 -14.89
C MET A 1 89.61 28.28 -14.69
N ASP A 2 88.74 28.33 -15.70
CA ASP A 2 88.78 27.50 -16.91
C ASP A 2 89.03 26.03 -16.59
N ASN A 3 87.92 25.32 -16.37
CA ASN A 3 87.81 23.88 -16.61
C ASN A 3 86.44 23.67 -17.26
N GLY A 4 86.48 23.60 -18.58
CA GLY A 4 85.32 23.42 -19.45
C GLY A 4 84.69 22.05 -19.26
N ASN A 5 83.38 22.05 -19.08
CA ASN A 5 82.54 20.93 -19.44
C ASN A 5 82.09 21.17 -20.88
N ASN A 6 82.99 20.90 -21.85
CA ASN A 6 82.66 20.84 -23.27
C ASN A 6 81.78 19.60 -23.50
N GLY A 7 80.50 19.68 -23.11
CA GLY A 7 79.48 18.72 -23.53
C GLY A 7 79.14 19.01 -24.98
N PHE A 8 79.79 18.30 -25.90
CA PHE A 8 79.37 18.27 -27.30
C PHE A 8 77.89 17.90 -27.34
N PHE A 9 77.05 18.69 -28.01
CA PHE A 9 75.65 18.35 -28.21
C PHE A 9 75.57 17.14 -29.15
N ASP A 10 75.27 15.98 -28.57
CA ASP A 10 74.93 14.79 -29.36
C ASP A 10 73.43 14.82 -29.65
N ALA A 11 73.09 15.28 -30.84
CA ALA A 11 71.70 15.33 -31.30
C ALA A 11 71.01 13.96 -31.20
N ASN A 12 71.74 12.86 -31.35
CA ASN A 12 71.15 11.52 -31.32
C ASN A 12 70.71 11.14 -29.90
N ASP A 13 71.52 11.42 -28.88
CA ASP A 13 71.20 11.11 -27.47
C ASP A 13 69.96 11.90 -26.98
N TYR A 14 69.88 13.17 -27.39
CA TYR A 14 68.71 14.03 -27.13
C TYR A 14 67.44 13.53 -27.83
N LEU A 15 67.57 13.09 -29.08
CA LEU A 15 66.44 12.55 -29.85
C LEU A 15 65.97 11.21 -29.29
N THR A 16 66.89 10.29 -28.94
CA THR A 16 66.55 9.01 -28.30
C THR A 16 65.82 9.23 -26.98
N THR A 17 66.34 10.12 -26.11
CA THR A 17 65.69 10.44 -24.83
C THR A 17 64.31 11.08 -25.02
N LEU A 18 64.14 11.93 -26.05
CA LEU A 18 62.84 12.51 -26.39
C LEU A 18 61.84 11.45 -26.86
N PHE A 19 62.27 10.52 -27.71
CA PHE A 19 61.43 9.42 -28.19
C PHE A 19 61.01 8.50 -27.04
N ASP A 20 61.92 8.10 -26.16
CA ASP A 20 61.60 7.25 -25.00
C ASP A 20 60.56 7.93 -24.08
N LYS A 21 60.71 9.24 -23.84
CA LYS A 21 59.76 10.02 -23.05
C LYS A 21 58.38 10.14 -23.72
N LEU A 22 58.34 10.34 -25.04
CA LEU A 22 57.10 10.43 -25.82
C LEU A 22 56.39 9.08 -25.91
N GLU A 23 57.13 7.98 -26.07
CA GLU A 23 56.60 6.62 -26.10
C GLU A 23 56.02 6.23 -24.74
N ALA A 24 56.76 6.46 -23.65
CA ALA A 24 56.26 6.21 -22.30
C ALA A 24 54.99 7.02 -21.98
N PHE A 25 54.92 8.28 -22.45
CA PHE A 25 53.73 9.11 -22.33
C PHE A 25 52.55 8.56 -23.14
N ASP A 26 52.78 8.17 -24.41
CA ASP A 26 51.75 7.57 -25.28
C ASP A 26 51.18 6.29 -24.66
N GLU A 27 52.04 5.36 -24.24
CA GLU A 27 51.64 4.10 -23.61
C GLU A 27 50.80 4.34 -22.34
N THR A 28 51.26 5.22 -21.45
CA THR A 28 50.55 5.56 -20.21
C THR A 28 49.19 6.20 -20.53
N SER A 29 49.14 7.12 -21.49
CA SER A 29 47.89 7.78 -21.88
C SER A 29 46.89 6.79 -22.48
N ARG A 30 47.33 5.90 -23.37
CA ARG A 30 46.48 4.86 -23.98
C ARG A 30 45.94 3.91 -22.93
N HIS A 31 46.76 3.54 -21.94
CA HIS A 31 46.30 2.69 -20.83
C HIS A 31 45.16 3.34 -20.05
N ILE A 32 45.35 4.59 -19.61
CA ILE A 32 44.34 5.33 -18.83
C ILE A 32 43.03 5.50 -19.61
N TYR A 33 43.09 6.00 -20.85
CA TYR A 33 41.88 6.19 -21.67
C TYR A 33 41.23 4.84 -22.09
N SER A 34 42.02 3.77 -22.25
CA SER A 34 41.48 2.42 -22.46
C SER A 34 40.74 1.89 -21.24
N ASN A 35 41.23 2.17 -20.03
CA ASN A 35 40.53 1.77 -18.80
C ASN A 35 39.24 2.58 -18.62
N LEU A 36 39.30 3.91 -18.79
CA LEU A 36 38.10 4.76 -18.73
C LEU A 36 37.04 4.35 -19.77
N SER A 37 37.45 3.97 -20.99
CA SER A 37 36.52 3.50 -22.03
C SER A 37 35.88 2.13 -21.73
N LYS A 38 36.43 1.35 -20.79
CA LYS A 38 35.81 0.11 -20.28
C LYS A 38 34.95 0.36 -19.04
N LEU A 39 35.38 1.25 -18.14
CA LEU A 39 34.71 1.53 -16.87
C LEU A 39 33.42 2.32 -17.06
N ILE A 40 33.43 3.40 -17.86
CA ILE A 40 32.25 4.25 -18.07
C ILE A 40 31.05 3.46 -18.64
N PRO A 41 31.19 2.63 -19.69
CA PRO A 41 30.08 1.82 -20.19
C PRO A 41 29.54 0.82 -19.16
N LYS A 42 30.40 0.21 -18.34
CA LYS A 42 29.96 -0.72 -17.27
C LYS A 42 29.09 0.00 -16.24
N LEU A 43 29.45 1.22 -15.84
CA LEU A 43 28.64 2.04 -14.94
C LEU A 43 27.28 2.40 -15.58
N ILE A 44 27.28 2.75 -16.87
CA ILE A 44 26.03 3.04 -17.62
C ILE A 44 25.13 1.81 -17.69
N GLU A 45 25.67 0.63 -17.97
CA GLU A 45 24.93 -0.62 -18.03
C GLU A 45 24.28 -0.92 -16.67
N LYS A 46 25.06 -0.77 -15.60
CA LYS A 46 24.59 -1.03 -14.24
C LYS A 46 23.48 -0.07 -13.81
N ILE A 47 23.65 1.24 -14.03
CA ILE A 47 22.58 2.23 -13.76
C ILE A 47 21.36 2.00 -14.66
N SER A 48 21.56 1.55 -15.90
CA SER A 48 20.45 1.27 -16.82
C SER A 48 19.62 0.08 -16.34
N LYS A 49 20.28 -0.96 -15.84
CA LYS A 49 19.62 -2.08 -15.17
C LYS A 49 18.89 -1.57 -13.94
N ASP A 50 19.57 -0.78 -13.11
CA ASP A 50 19.00 -0.30 -11.86
C ASP A 50 17.76 0.57 -12.07
N SER A 51 17.83 1.50 -13.03
CA SER A 51 16.70 2.35 -13.42
C SER A 51 15.52 1.54 -13.98
N LYS A 52 15.80 0.46 -14.72
CA LYS A 52 14.75 -0.39 -15.31
C LYS A 52 14.06 -1.24 -14.24
N ASP A 53 14.83 -1.85 -13.35
CA ASP A 53 14.31 -2.66 -12.26
C ASP A 53 13.48 -1.78 -11.30
N LEU A 54 13.95 -0.55 -11.05
CA LEU A 54 13.22 0.41 -10.23
C LEU A 54 11.93 0.91 -10.91
N SER A 55 11.99 1.28 -12.19
CA SER A 55 10.81 1.68 -12.97
C SER A 55 9.77 0.56 -13.02
N PHE A 56 10.20 -0.69 -13.24
CA PHE A 56 9.31 -1.85 -13.23
C PHE A 56 8.63 -2.01 -11.87
N SER A 57 9.38 -1.83 -10.77
CA SER A 57 8.83 -1.95 -9.42
C SER A 57 7.84 -0.83 -9.11
N ILE A 58 8.14 0.42 -9.51
CA ILE A 58 7.22 1.55 -9.40
C ILE A 58 5.95 1.29 -10.20
N ASP A 59 6.07 0.83 -11.45
CA ASP A 59 4.93 0.52 -12.31
C ASP A 59 4.10 -0.64 -11.73
N LEU A 60 4.75 -1.66 -11.17
CA LEU A 60 4.08 -2.80 -10.55
C LEU A 60 3.27 -2.40 -9.32
N ILE A 61 3.74 -1.46 -8.49
CA ILE A 61 2.96 -0.97 -7.34
C ILE A 61 1.92 0.07 -7.75
N SER A 62 2.28 0.96 -8.67
CA SER A 62 1.37 2.01 -9.15
C SER A 62 0.18 1.41 -9.92
N ASN A 63 0.43 0.34 -10.67
CA ASN A 63 -0.60 -0.33 -11.46
C ASN A 63 -1.14 -1.60 -10.81
N LEU A 64 -0.49 -2.20 -9.80
CA LEU A 64 -0.88 -3.43 -9.09
C LEU A 64 -1.73 -4.37 -9.95
N ASP A 65 -1.25 -4.67 -11.16
CA ASP A 65 -2.00 -5.45 -12.13
C ASP A 65 -1.77 -6.94 -11.87
N LEU A 66 -2.23 -7.37 -10.69
CA LEU A 66 -2.45 -8.76 -10.35
C LEU A 66 -3.84 -9.10 -10.91
N ASP A 67 -3.87 -9.52 -12.17
CA ASP A 67 -5.08 -9.96 -12.88
C ASP A 67 -6.21 -8.90 -13.03
N ASN A 68 -6.02 -7.89 -13.88
CA ASN A 68 -7.07 -7.13 -14.60
C ASN A 68 -8.18 -6.39 -13.81
N ASP A 69 -8.21 -6.41 -12.47
CA ASP A 69 -9.27 -5.75 -11.68
C ASP A 69 -8.76 -4.91 -10.47
N ALA A 70 -7.47 -4.91 -10.14
CA ALA A 70 -6.98 -4.50 -8.80
C ALA A 70 -5.91 -3.40 -8.75
N SER A 71 -6.12 -2.22 -9.36
CA SER A 71 -5.34 -1.04 -8.94
C SER A 71 -5.57 -0.76 -7.45
N LEU A 72 -4.62 -0.14 -6.73
CA LEU A 72 -4.80 0.28 -5.32
C LEU A 72 -6.12 1.05 -5.14
N ASN A 73 -6.48 1.89 -6.12
CA ASN A 73 -7.75 2.62 -6.14
C ASN A 73 -8.97 1.70 -6.27
N ASN A 74 -8.91 0.68 -7.13
CA ASN A 74 -9.98 -0.32 -7.24
C ASN A 74 -10.09 -1.17 -5.97
N PHE A 75 -8.96 -1.52 -5.36
CA PHE A 75 -8.91 -2.23 -4.09
C PHE A 75 -9.59 -1.41 -2.97
N ILE A 76 -9.22 -0.13 -2.85
CA ILE A 76 -9.85 0.80 -1.92
C ILE A 76 -11.36 0.93 -2.21
N ALA A 77 -11.74 1.11 -3.48
CA ALA A 77 -13.14 1.20 -3.88
C ALA A 77 -13.93 -0.08 -3.56
N LYS A 78 -13.33 -1.26 -3.73
CA LYS A 78 -13.92 -2.56 -3.37
C LYS A 78 -14.17 -2.66 -1.87
N ILE A 79 -13.23 -2.21 -1.03
CA ILE A 79 -13.43 -2.18 0.43
C ILE A 79 -14.53 -1.20 0.81
N ILE A 80 -14.50 0.01 0.26
CA ILE A 80 -15.52 1.04 0.52
C ILE A 80 -16.91 0.52 0.15
N GLY A 81 -17.05 -0.03 -1.07
CA GLY A 81 -18.31 -0.61 -1.53
C GLY A 81 -18.79 -1.75 -0.64
N ALA A 82 -17.89 -2.66 -0.23
CA ALA A 82 -18.24 -3.75 0.67
C ALA A 82 -18.71 -3.25 2.04
N LEU A 83 -18.07 -2.22 2.60
CA LEU A 83 -18.46 -1.62 3.87
C LEU A 83 -19.81 -0.90 3.78
N ASP A 84 -20.02 -0.14 2.71
CA ASP A 84 -21.27 0.58 2.48
C ASP A 84 -22.44 -0.40 2.30
N ASP A 85 -22.23 -1.48 1.54
CA ASP A 85 -23.20 -2.57 1.42
C ASP A 85 -23.51 -3.22 2.77
N PHE A 86 -22.50 -3.43 3.60
CA PHE A 86 -22.65 -4.03 4.93
C PHE A 86 -23.41 -3.12 5.90
N VAL A 87 -23.07 -1.84 5.96
CA VAL A 87 -23.77 -0.86 6.79
C VAL A 87 -25.21 -0.67 6.29
N ALA A 88 -25.44 -0.61 4.97
CA ALA A 88 -26.77 -0.53 4.40
C ALA A 88 -27.62 -1.77 4.74
N TYR A 89 -27.03 -2.97 4.59
CA TYR A 89 -27.68 -4.21 4.98
C TYR A 89 -28.03 -4.20 6.47
N PHE A 90 -27.09 -3.87 7.34
CA PHE A 90 -27.29 -3.89 8.78
C PHE A 90 -28.34 -2.87 9.26
N ASN A 91 -28.35 -1.67 8.68
CA ASN A 91 -29.39 -0.66 8.94
C ASN A 91 -30.76 -1.15 8.48
N SER A 92 -30.86 -1.77 7.30
CA SER A 92 -32.12 -2.37 6.82
C SER A 92 -32.60 -3.52 7.71
N SER A 93 -31.66 -4.34 8.20
CA SER A 93 -31.87 -5.45 9.11
C SER A 93 -32.43 -4.95 10.45
N THR A 94 -31.85 -3.88 10.99
CA THR A 94 -32.31 -3.21 12.22
C THR A 94 -33.72 -2.62 12.06
N ASN A 95 -34.00 -1.93 10.96
CA ASN A 95 -35.33 -1.36 10.72
C ASN A 95 -36.41 -2.45 10.60
N SER A 96 -36.05 -3.58 9.99
CA SER A 96 -36.92 -4.76 9.93
C SER A 96 -37.18 -5.33 11.33
N LEU A 97 -36.14 -5.44 12.18
CA LEU A 97 -36.26 -5.84 13.60
C LEU A 97 -37.27 -4.98 14.35
N GLU A 98 -37.14 -3.66 14.26
CA GLU A 98 -38.00 -2.73 14.98
C GLU A 98 -39.48 -2.88 14.56
N SER A 99 -39.72 -3.07 13.26
CA SER A 99 -41.08 -3.30 12.75
C SER A 99 -41.71 -4.56 13.35
N GLN A 100 -40.94 -5.64 13.49
CA GLN A 100 -41.42 -6.88 14.11
C GLN A 100 -41.58 -6.72 15.62
N PHE A 101 -40.72 -5.97 16.31
CA PHE A 101 -40.92 -5.65 17.72
C PHE A 101 -42.18 -4.85 17.99
N SER A 102 -42.55 -3.95 17.10
CA SER A 102 -43.81 -3.21 17.22
C SER A 102 -45.03 -4.15 17.26
N ILE A 103 -44.98 -5.24 16.48
CA ILE A 103 -46.00 -6.29 16.47
C ILE A 103 -46.00 -7.03 17.81
N ILE A 104 -44.84 -7.43 18.31
CA ILE A 104 -44.70 -8.13 19.60
C ILE A 104 -45.27 -7.26 20.73
N ARG A 105 -44.94 -5.97 20.74
CA ARG A 105 -45.46 -5.00 21.71
C ARG A 105 -46.99 -4.92 21.68
N SER A 106 -47.59 -4.95 20.49
CA SER A 106 -49.06 -5.00 20.38
C SER A 106 -49.63 -6.26 21.03
N LYS A 107 -48.93 -7.40 20.91
CA LYS A 107 -49.37 -8.71 21.46
C LYS A 107 -49.09 -8.89 22.95
N VAL A 108 -48.10 -8.19 23.50
CA VAL A 108 -47.94 -8.09 24.97
C VAL A 108 -49.13 -7.36 25.59
N LYS A 109 -49.64 -6.31 24.93
CA LYS A 109 -50.85 -5.59 25.37
C LYS A 109 -52.09 -6.48 25.34
N ASP A 110 -52.16 -7.36 24.35
CA ASP A 110 -53.18 -8.40 24.26
C ASP A 110 -53.17 -9.32 25.52
N ILE A 111 -52.02 -9.70 26.06
CA ILE A 111 -51.95 -10.49 27.31
C ILE A 111 -52.57 -9.74 28.51
N GLU A 112 -52.54 -8.41 28.54
CA GLU A 112 -53.23 -7.63 29.60
C GLU A 112 -54.75 -7.74 29.49
N ILE A 113 -55.29 -7.88 28.27
CA ILE A 113 -56.71 -8.13 28.04
C ILE A 113 -57.08 -9.53 28.54
N LEU A 114 -56.18 -10.50 28.41
CA LEU A 114 -56.36 -11.84 28.97
C LEU A 114 -56.46 -11.81 30.50
N GLU A 115 -55.64 -10.99 31.19
CA GLU A 115 -55.72 -10.82 32.64
C GLU A 115 -57.11 -10.32 33.09
N ASP A 116 -57.71 -9.39 32.34
CA ASP A 116 -59.07 -8.89 32.62
C ASP A 116 -60.17 -9.95 32.38
N VAL A 117 -59.99 -10.83 31.38
CA VAL A 117 -60.88 -11.98 31.17
C VAL A 117 -60.80 -12.96 32.35
N ILE A 118 -59.59 -13.24 32.85
CA ILE A 118 -59.37 -14.13 33.99
C ILE A 118 -59.97 -13.56 35.27
N GLU A 119 -59.81 -12.26 35.51
CA GLU A 119 -60.37 -11.60 36.69
C GLU A 119 -61.90 -11.63 36.67
N ARG A 120 -62.52 -11.43 35.49
CA ARG A 120 -63.96 -11.60 35.32
C ARG A 120 -64.42 -13.02 35.59
N MET A 121 -63.69 -14.04 35.14
CA MET A 121 -64.00 -15.45 35.46
C MET A 121 -63.90 -15.74 36.96
N LYS A 122 -62.89 -15.19 37.64
CA LYS A 122 -62.72 -15.33 39.08
C LYS A 122 -63.88 -14.70 39.84
N LYS A 123 -64.31 -13.50 39.44
CA LYS A 123 -65.49 -12.83 39.99
C LYS A 123 -66.76 -13.66 39.79
N SER A 124 -67.02 -14.14 38.56
CA SER A 124 -68.17 -15.00 38.29
C SER A 124 -68.11 -16.31 39.09
N SER A 125 -66.93 -16.86 39.37
CA SER A 125 -66.77 -18.05 40.21
C SER A 125 -67.13 -17.78 41.67
N LEU A 126 -66.77 -16.62 42.20
CA LEU A 126 -67.16 -16.18 43.55
C LEU A 126 -68.66 -15.93 43.64
N ASP A 127 -69.25 -15.29 42.62
CA ASP A 127 -70.69 -15.08 42.53
C ASP A 127 -71.44 -16.43 42.49
N MET A 128 -70.90 -17.42 41.77
CA MET A 128 -71.43 -18.79 41.74
C MET A 128 -71.37 -19.46 43.13
N GLU A 129 -70.29 -19.26 43.89
CA GLU A 129 -70.16 -19.79 45.25
C GLU A 129 -71.20 -19.15 46.18
N ILE A 130 -71.36 -17.82 46.16
CA ILE A 130 -72.38 -17.09 46.92
C ILE A 130 -73.77 -17.59 46.56
N MET A 131 -74.03 -17.77 45.27
CA MET A 131 -75.30 -18.30 44.77
C MET A 131 -75.57 -19.72 45.27
N SER A 132 -74.52 -20.56 45.33
CA SER A 132 -74.62 -21.91 45.87
C SER A 132 -74.98 -21.91 47.36
N ILE A 133 -74.42 -21.00 48.15
CA ILE A 133 -74.72 -20.86 49.58
C ILE A 133 -76.16 -20.37 49.80
N ASN A 134 -76.61 -19.39 49.01
CA ASN A 134 -77.99 -18.91 49.04
C ASN A 134 -78.98 -20.03 48.68
N THR A 135 -78.64 -20.83 47.68
CA THR A 135 -79.44 -22.00 47.27
C THR A 135 -79.46 -23.08 48.34
N LEU A 136 -78.33 -23.36 49.00
CA LEU A 136 -78.27 -24.27 50.15
C LEU A 136 -79.17 -23.80 51.30
N THR A 137 -79.18 -22.49 51.58
CA THR A 137 -80.01 -21.91 52.64
C THR A 137 -81.51 -22.10 52.37
N VAL A 138 -81.93 -21.89 51.11
CA VAL A 138 -83.31 -22.19 50.68
C VAL A 138 -83.59 -23.70 50.73
N ALA A 139 -82.60 -24.53 50.41
CA ALA A 139 -82.71 -26.00 50.45
C ALA A 139 -82.96 -26.52 51.86
N MET A 140 -82.20 -25.99 52.83
CA MET A 140 -82.32 -26.33 54.24
C MET A 140 -83.69 -25.94 54.80
N ARG A 141 -84.26 -24.81 54.36
CA ARG A 141 -85.63 -24.41 54.70
C ARG A 141 -86.69 -25.37 54.14
N ALA A 142 -86.44 -26.01 53.01
CA ALA A 142 -87.31 -27.04 52.42
C ALA A 142 -87.17 -28.44 53.07
N GLY A 143 -86.31 -28.60 54.08
CA GLY A 143 -86.19 -29.83 54.88
C GLY A 143 -85.70 -31.04 54.07
N LYS A 144 -86.33 -32.21 54.23
CA LYS A 144 -85.95 -33.45 53.51
C LYS A 144 -86.06 -33.31 51.99
N ALA A 145 -86.87 -32.39 51.47
CA ALA A 145 -86.99 -32.14 50.04
C ALA A 145 -85.71 -31.54 49.43
N GLY A 146 -84.94 -30.77 50.21
CA GLY A 146 -83.70 -30.11 49.78
C GLY A 146 -82.41 -30.90 50.02
N GLY A 147 -82.47 -32.16 50.48
CA GLY A 147 -81.27 -32.94 50.83
C GLY A 147 -80.27 -33.11 49.67
N ALA A 148 -80.75 -33.28 48.43
CA ALA A 148 -79.91 -33.38 47.23
C ALA A 148 -79.12 -32.09 46.96
N PHE A 149 -79.66 -30.93 47.35
CA PHE A 149 -79.01 -29.63 47.16
C PHE A 149 -77.79 -29.43 48.07
N SER A 150 -77.68 -30.16 49.18
CA SER A 150 -76.46 -30.15 50.00
C SER A 150 -75.27 -30.75 49.24
N TYR A 151 -75.49 -31.83 48.50
CA TYR A 151 -74.47 -32.44 47.64
C TYR A 151 -74.14 -31.59 46.40
N ILE A 152 -75.18 -31.02 45.76
CA ILE A 152 -75.01 -30.12 44.61
C ILE A 152 -74.18 -28.89 45.00
N THR A 153 -74.49 -28.28 46.15
CA THR A 153 -73.79 -27.06 46.60
C THR A 153 -72.39 -27.36 47.11
N SER A 154 -72.14 -28.53 47.74
CA SER A 154 -70.77 -28.97 48.03
C SER A 154 -69.95 -29.18 46.77
N GLU A 155 -70.54 -29.75 45.71
CA GLU A 155 -69.87 -29.96 44.43
C GLU A 155 -69.60 -28.62 43.72
N ILE A 156 -70.57 -27.68 43.72
CA ILE A 156 -70.38 -26.32 43.20
C ILE A 156 -69.22 -25.64 43.93
N LYS A 157 -69.15 -25.75 45.25
CA LYS A 157 -68.05 -25.18 46.05
C LYS A 157 -66.68 -25.78 45.68
N VAL A 158 -66.60 -27.10 45.48
CA VAL A 158 -65.36 -27.75 45.03
C VAL A 158 -64.95 -27.24 43.65
N LEU A 159 -65.91 -27.09 42.74
CA LEU A 159 -65.64 -26.58 41.38
C LEU A 159 -65.26 -25.10 41.36
N THR A 160 -65.89 -24.25 42.18
CA THR A 160 -65.53 -22.81 42.24
C THR A 160 -64.13 -22.63 42.81
N GLN A 161 -63.77 -23.38 43.87
CA GLN A 161 -62.41 -23.38 44.41
C GLN A 161 -61.37 -23.88 43.39
N SER A 162 -61.70 -24.92 42.63
CA SER A 162 -60.84 -25.43 41.56
C SER A 162 -60.67 -24.39 40.44
N MET A 163 -61.75 -23.72 40.04
CA MET A 163 -61.74 -22.68 39.02
C MET A 163 -60.91 -21.46 39.45
N ILE A 164 -61.08 -20.99 40.69
CA ILE A 164 -60.29 -19.89 41.26
C ILE A 164 -58.80 -20.26 41.30
N LYS A 165 -58.48 -21.47 41.75
CA LYS A 165 -57.08 -21.95 41.78
C LYS A 165 -56.45 -21.99 40.40
N GLN A 166 -57.17 -22.47 39.38
CA GLN A 166 -56.66 -22.48 38.01
C GLN A 166 -56.55 -21.06 37.43
N ALA A 167 -57.51 -20.18 37.73
CA ALA A 167 -57.44 -18.77 37.35
C ALA A 167 -56.21 -18.07 37.95
N ASP A 168 -55.91 -18.30 39.23
CA ASP A 168 -54.71 -17.73 39.88
C ASP A 168 -53.41 -18.24 39.23
N GLN A 169 -53.35 -19.53 38.87
CA GLN A 169 -52.21 -20.10 38.14
C GLN A 169 -52.08 -19.48 36.74
N LEU A 170 -53.19 -19.27 36.06
CA LEU A 170 -53.26 -18.66 34.74
C LEU A 170 -52.77 -17.20 34.78
N THR A 171 -53.19 -16.41 35.77
CA THR A 171 -52.68 -15.05 36.00
C THR A 171 -51.18 -15.04 36.27
N SER A 172 -50.69 -15.93 37.14
CA SER A 172 -49.25 -16.04 37.43
C SER A 172 -48.43 -16.34 36.16
N LYS A 173 -48.89 -17.32 35.37
CA LYS A 173 -48.23 -17.69 34.10
C LYS A 173 -48.33 -16.60 33.04
N GLY A 174 -49.45 -15.89 32.95
CA GLY A 174 -49.61 -14.73 32.08
C GLY A 174 -48.59 -13.62 32.39
N ARG A 175 -48.34 -13.36 33.68
CA ARG A 175 -47.30 -12.41 34.12
C ARG A 175 -45.89 -12.88 33.77
N GLU A 176 -45.59 -14.17 33.94
CA GLU A 176 -44.30 -14.73 33.52
C GLU A 176 -44.04 -14.52 32.03
N VAL A 177 -45.05 -14.78 31.18
CA VAL A 177 -44.97 -14.54 29.73
C VAL A 177 -44.73 -13.06 29.43
N LYS A 178 -45.47 -12.15 30.07
CA LYS A 178 -45.28 -10.70 29.90
C LYS A 178 -43.86 -10.26 30.24
N ILE A 179 -43.33 -10.68 31.39
CA ILE A 179 -41.96 -10.37 31.81
C ILE A 179 -40.92 -10.95 30.83
N GLY A 180 -41.13 -12.18 30.37
CA GLY A 180 -40.25 -12.84 29.41
C GLY A 180 -40.19 -12.11 28.07
N LEU A 181 -41.34 -11.72 27.53
CA LEU A 181 -41.44 -10.94 26.29
C LEU A 181 -40.82 -9.54 26.43
N ASP A 182 -41.02 -8.87 27.56
CA ASP A 182 -40.40 -7.56 27.83
C ASP A 182 -38.87 -7.64 27.95
N ARG A 183 -38.36 -8.72 28.56
CA ARG A 183 -36.92 -8.96 28.63
C ARG A 183 -36.33 -9.23 27.25
N ALA A 184 -36.96 -10.09 26.46
CA ALA A 184 -36.53 -10.39 25.10
C ALA A 184 -36.48 -9.13 24.23
N LYS A 185 -37.49 -8.24 24.39
CA LYS A 185 -37.55 -6.92 23.73
C LYS A 185 -36.36 -6.03 24.12
N ASN A 186 -36.12 -5.83 25.42
CA ASN A 186 -35.06 -4.93 25.88
C ASN A 186 -33.67 -5.43 25.44
N GLN A 187 -33.43 -6.74 25.55
CA GLN A 187 -32.15 -7.34 25.18
C GLN A 187 -31.82 -7.10 23.71
N VAL A 188 -32.78 -7.24 22.80
CA VAL A 188 -32.50 -7.01 21.38
C VAL A 188 -32.36 -5.52 21.05
N TYR A 189 -33.16 -4.66 21.66
CA TYR A 189 -33.03 -3.22 21.46
C TYR A 189 -31.64 -2.71 21.90
N GLU A 190 -31.18 -3.12 23.08
CA GLU A 190 -29.85 -2.77 23.59
C GLU A 190 -28.72 -3.37 22.74
N SER A 191 -28.86 -4.62 22.28
CA SER A 191 -27.87 -5.26 21.40
C SER A 191 -27.76 -4.52 20.06
N ASN A 192 -28.87 -4.27 19.38
CA ASN A 192 -28.88 -3.64 18.06
C ASN A 192 -28.36 -2.20 18.10
N THR A 193 -28.72 -1.43 19.13
CA THR A 193 -28.28 -0.03 19.24
C THR A 193 -26.80 0.08 19.54
N ALA A 194 -26.26 -0.79 20.41
CA ALA A 194 -24.83 -0.88 20.65
C ALA A 194 -24.08 -1.31 19.38
N GLU A 195 -24.58 -2.32 18.68
CA GLU A 195 -23.96 -2.86 17.46
C GLU A 195 -23.94 -1.83 16.32
N ASN A 196 -25.03 -1.10 16.07
CA ASN A 196 -25.07 -0.05 15.04
C ASN A 196 -24.00 1.03 15.25
N LYS A 197 -23.91 1.57 16.47
CA LYS A 197 -22.94 2.63 16.79
C LYS A 197 -21.50 2.16 16.61
N ILE A 198 -21.23 0.94 17.03
CA ILE A 198 -19.94 0.28 16.87
C ILE A 198 -19.58 0.09 15.40
N LEU A 199 -20.55 -0.26 14.54
CA LEU A 199 -20.30 -0.49 13.12
C LEU A 199 -20.02 0.81 12.37
N GLU A 200 -20.67 1.91 12.74
CA GLU A 200 -20.34 3.24 12.23
C GLU A 200 -18.95 3.67 12.67
N GLU A 201 -18.62 3.54 13.96
CA GLU A 201 -17.27 3.81 14.48
C GLU A 201 -16.20 2.93 13.81
N PHE A 202 -16.54 1.69 13.49
CA PHE A 202 -15.69 0.76 12.76
C PHE A 202 -15.44 1.25 11.32
N ARG A 203 -16.49 1.64 10.59
CA ARG A 203 -16.38 2.17 9.22
C ARG A 203 -15.42 3.37 9.18
N ASP A 204 -15.62 4.34 10.09
CA ASP A 204 -14.78 5.53 10.16
C ASP A 204 -13.32 5.20 10.50
N ASN A 205 -13.11 4.28 11.44
CA ASN A 205 -11.76 3.84 11.79
C ASN A 205 -11.07 3.09 10.64
N LEU A 206 -11.80 2.21 9.96
CA LEU A 206 -11.27 1.45 8.84
C LEU A 206 -10.92 2.37 7.67
N MET A 207 -11.78 3.34 7.35
CA MET A 207 -11.52 4.37 6.34
C MET A 207 -10.24 5.15 6.63
N LYS A 208 -10.09 5.69 7.85
CA LYS A 208 -8.86 6.40 8.24
C LYS A 208 -7.60 5.55 8.09
N LYS A 209 -7.69 4.24 8.30
CA LYS A 209 -6.55 3.32 8.16
C LYS A 209 -6.26 2.97 6.70
N ILE A 210 -7.29 2.88 5.87
CA ILE A 210 -7.14 2.71 4.42
C ILE A 210 -6.51 3.95 3.80
N ASP A 211 -6.97 5.13 4.18
CA ASP A 211 -6.36 6.39 3.74
C ASP A 211 -4.89 6.46 4.17
N ALA A 212 -4.59 6.17 5.43
CA ALA A 212 -3.21 6.13 5.91
C ALA A 212 -2.34 5.08 5.20
N PHE A 213 -2.91 3.93 4.83
CA PHE A 213 -2.23 2.91 4.04
C PHE A 213 -1.95 3.40 2.62
N SER A 214 -2.96 4.00 1.97
CA SER A 214 -2.84 4.58 0.64
C SER A 214 -1.80 5.71 0.59
N ASP A 215 -1.84 6.61 1.56
CA ASP A 215 -0.86 7.71 1.70
C ASP A 215 0.54 7.16 1.95
N GLY A 216 0.67 6.11 2.74
CA GLY A 216 1.94 5.42 2.99
C GLY A 216 2.53 4.83 1.70
N ILE A 217 1.73 4.09 0.94
CA ILE A 217 2.14 3.51 -0.35
C ILE A 217 2.44 4.62 -1.38
N GLY A 218 1.61 5.66 -1.46
CA GLY A 218 1.83 6.80 -2.33
C GLY A 218 3.13 7.55 -2.01
N SER A 219 3.47 7.68 -0.73
CA SER A 219 4.74 8.26 -0.28
C SER A 219 5.94 7.39 -0.66
N VAL A 220 5.82 6.06 -0.58
CA VAL A 220 6.85 5.14 -1.09
C VAL A 220 7.02 5.34 -2.59
N ILE A 221 5.94 5.30 -3.38
CA ILE A 221 6.02 5.48 -4.84
C ILE A 221 6.70 6.80 -5.19
N ALA A 222 6.31 7.91 -4.55
CA ALA A 222 6.89 9.23 -4.79
C ALA A 222 8.39 9.28 -4.49
N LEU A 223 8.84 8.68 -3.38
CA LEU A 223 10.25 8.57 -3.05
C LEU A 223 11.03 7.86 -4.15
N TYR A 224 10.54 6.73 -4.63
CA TYR A 224 11.25 5.94 -5.62
C TYR A 224 11.20 6.58 -7.01
N ASP A 225 10.14 7.31 -7.34
CA ASP A 225 10.09 8.16 -8.54
C ASP A 225 11.15 9.26 -8.49
N ASP A 226 11.37 9.88 -7.32
CA ASP A 226 12.43 10.87 -7.14
C ASP A 226 13.83 10.25 -7.24
N ILE A 227 14.05 9.06 -6.67
CA ILE A 227 15.30 8.29 -6.86
C ILE A 227 15.52 7.97 -8.36
N LEU A 228 14.46 7.54 -9.06
CA LEU A 228 14.52 7.21 -10.48
C LEU A 228 14.91 8.44 -11.32
N LYS A 229 14.35 9.62 -11.02
CA LYS A 229 14.74 10.88 -11.69
C LYS A 229 16.23 11.17 -11.52
N VAL A 230 16.75 11.06 -10.29
CA VAL A 230 18.18 11.28 -10.02
C VAL A 230 19.06 10.25 -10.73
N LEU A 231 18.65 8.97 -10.76
CA LEU A 231 19.36 7.92 -11.50
C LEU A 231 19.39 8.17 -13.01
N LEU A 232 18.28 8.62 -13.61
CA LEU A 232 18.22 8.94 -15.03
C LEU A 232 19.09 10.16 -15.37
N GLU A 233 19.11 11.18 -14.52
CA GLU A 233 20.00 12.33 -14.67
C GLU A 233 21.47 11.90 -14.55
N PHE A 234 21.78 11.04 -13.58
CA PHE A 234 23.13 10.50 -13.40
C PHE A 234 23.59 9.68 -14.61
N LYS A 235 22.71 8.82 -15.15
CA LYS A 235 22.96 8.09 -16.41
C LYS A 235 23.27 9.05 -17.55
N PHE A 236 22.50 10.13 -17.71
CA PHE A 236 22.74 11.11 -18.77
C PHE A 236 24.12 11.77 -18.64
N LYS A 237 24.55 12.12 -17.41
CA LYS A 237 25.89 12.65 -17.14
C LYS A 237 26.99 11.65 -17.52
N LEU A 238 26.82 10.37 -17.18
CA LEU A 238 27.76 9.30 -17.56
C LEU A 238 27.86 9.13 -19.07
N VAL A 239 26.73 9.13 -19.79
CA VAL A 239 26.73 9.06 -21.27
C VAL A 239 27.49 10.25 -21.86
N ASN A 240 27.29 11.46 -21.34
CA ASN A 240 28.01 12.65 -21.81
C ASN A 240 29.52 12.58 -21.54
N SER A 241 29.95 11.91 -20.47
CA SER A 241 31.38 11.74 -20.15
C SER A 241 32.15 10.95 -21.21
N ILE A 242 31.47 10.13 -22.03
CA ILE A 242 32.08 9.42 -23.17
C ILE A 242 32.71 10.41 -24.16
N SER A 243 32.13 11.61 -24.32
CA SER A 243 32.71 12.65 -25.18
C SER A 243 34.11 13.08 -24.74
N TYR A 244 34.44 12.95 -23.46
CA TYR A 244 35.76 13.30 -22.93
C TYR A 244 36.84 12.29 -23.37
N LEU A 245 36.46 11.06 -23.71
CA LEU A 245 37.37 10.04 -24.23
C LEU A 245 37.88 10.38 -25.64
N GLN A 246 37.12 11.16 -26.42
CA GLN A 246 37.53 11.60 -27.76
C GLN A 246 38.82 12.43 -27.75
N PHE A 247 39.25 12.93 -26.58
CA PHE A 247 40.54 13.60 -26.44
C PHE A 247 41.73 12.65 -26.68
N GLN A 248 41.59 11.35 -26.41
CA GLN A 248 42.64 10.35 -26.65
C GLN A 248 43.11 10.36 -28.11
N ASP A 249 42.17 10.46 -29.07
CA ASP A 249 42.51 10.49 -30.50
C ASP A 249 43.29 11.75 -30.85
N ARG A 250 42.91 12.90 -30.28
CA ARG A 250 43.64 14.17 -30.48
C ARG A 250 45.03 14.12 -29.87
N LEU A 251 45.19 13.51 -28.70
CA LEU A 251 46.47 13.31 -28.05
C LEU A 251 47.36 12.41 -28.90
N THR A 252 46.83 11.29 -29.38
CA THR A 252 47.54 10.35 -30.26
C THR A 252 48.02 11.03 -31.56
N GLN A 253 47.17 11.82 -32.22
CA GLN A 253 47.55 12.58 -33.42
C GLN A 253 48.66 13.61 -33.13
N SER A 254 48.58 14.27 -31.98
CA SER A 254 49.59 15.26 -31.57
C SER A 254 50.96 14.62 -31.35
N LEU A 255 51.00 13.43 -30.72
CA LEU A 255 52.22 12.65 -30.54
C LEU A 255 52.76 12.11 -31.88
N GLN A 256 51.87 11.68 -32.78
CA GLN A 256 52.25 11.26 -34.13
C GLN A 256 52.93 12.39 -34.91
N HIS A 257 52.49 13.65 -34.76
CA HIS A 257 53.17 14.78 -35.39
C HIS A 257 54.61 14.96 -34.89
N LEU A 258 54.81 14.83 -33.56
CA LEU A 258 56.14 14.86 -32.96
C LEU A 258 57.01 13.74 -33.54
N ASN A 259 56.47 12.52 -33.59
CA ASN A 259 57.16 11.38 -34.20
C ASN A 259 57.47 11.61 -35.68
N ILE A 260 56.55 12.14 -36.47
CA ILE A 260 56.76 12.46 -37.89
C ILE A 260 57.89 13.48 -38.07
N MET A 261 58.02 14.50 -37.22
CA MET A 261 59.13 15.46 -37.33
C MET A 261 60.48 14.77 -37.13
N TYR A 262 60.63 14.02 -36.05
CA TYR A 262 61.94 13.50 -35.65
C TYR A 262 62.32 12.19 -36.37
N SER A 263 61.36 11.35 -36.79
CA SER A 263 61.63 10.10 -37.52
C SER A 263 62.02 10.29 -38.98
N ASN A 264 61.66 11.43 -39.59
CA ASN A 264 62.09 11.78 -40.95
C ASN A 264 63.49 12.42 -40.98
N ILE A 265 64.15 12.55 -39.83
CA ILE A 265 65.58 12.87 -39.73
C ILE A 265 66.35 11.61 -40.15
N ASP A 266 66.43 11.37 -41.46
CA ASP A 266 67.09 10.20 -42.02
C ASP A 266 68.62 10.41 -42.05
N VAL A 267 69.34 9.41 -41.53
CA VAL A 267 70.80 9.37 -41.33
C VAL A 267 71.58 9.60 -42.64
N PHE A 268 70.95 9.37 -43.79
CA PHE A 268 71.57 9.53 -45.10
C PHE A 268 71.48 10.94 -45.69
N LYS A 269 70.47 11.76 -45.33
CA LYS A 269 70.38 13.16 -45.77
C LYS A 269 71.11 14.13 -44.82
N PHE A 270 71.12 13.83 -43.53
CA PHE A 270 71.87 14.59 -42.53
C PHE A 270 73.39 14.33 -42.59
N ARG A 271 73.91 13.47 -43.48
CA ARG A 271 75.36 13.31 -43.68
C ARG A 271 75.98 14.38 -44.58
N ASP A 272 75.24 14.86 -45.57
CA ASP A 272 75.75 15.78 -46.60
C ASP A 272 75.37 17.26 -46.35
N ILE A 273 74.61 17.51 -45.29
CA ILE A 273 74.16 18.85 -44.88
C ILE A 273 75.15 19.44 -43.85
N SER A 274 75.41 20.75 -43.94
CA SER A 274 76.28 21.43 -42.98
C SER A 274 75.74 21.37 -41.55
N GLU A 275 76.62 21.34 -40.56
CA GLU A 275 76.20 21.24 -39.15
C GLU A 275 75.28 22.39 -38.72
N ILE A 276 75.48 23.58 -39.30
CA ILE A 276 74.62 24.76 -39.11
C ILE A 276 73.20 24.51 -39.60
N GLN A 277 73.03 23.91 -40.79
CA GLN A 277 71.71 23.58 -41.34
C GLN A 277 71.00 22.51 -40.50
N LYS A 278 71.73 21.53 -39.96
CA LYS A 278 71.14 20.52 -39.04
C LYS A 278 70.62 21.16 -37.76
N LEU A 279 71.43 22.00 -37.13
CA LEU A 279 71.06 22.73 -35.91
C LEU A 279 69.88 23.68 -36.16
N LYS A 280 69.81 24.30 -37.36
CA LYS A 280 68.68 25.15 -37.75
C LYS A 280 67.37 24.36 -37.93
N ILE A 281 67.42 23.20 -38.59
CA ILE A 281 66.25 22.31 -38.72
C ILE A 281 65.80 21.80 -37.35
N LEU A 282 66.73 21.36 -36.50
CA LEU A 282 66.43 20.92 -35.13
C LEU A 282 65.82 22.05 -34.29
N SER A 283 66.29 23.29 -34.43
CA SER A 283 65.67 24.46 -33.79
C SER A 283 64.20 24.64 -34.21
N VAL A 284 63.90 24.57 -35.50
CA VAL A 284 62.50 24.68 -36.01
C VAL A 284 61.62 23.53 -35.52
N PHE A 285 62.13 22.29 -35.48
CA PHE A 285 61.38 21.15 -34.95
C PHE A 285 61.17 21.24 -33.44
N THR A 286 62.16 21.68 -32.67
CA THR A 286 62.03 21.88 -31.23
C THR A 286 61.06 23.01 -30.91
N ASP A 287 61.07 24.11 -31.68
CA ASP A 287 60.08 25.18 -31.56
C ASP A 287 58.66 24.70 -31.83
N THR A 288 58.48 23.95 -32.92
CA THR A 288 57.19 23.34 -33.26
C THR A 288 56.73 22.34 -32.20
N SER A 289 57.65 21.54 -31.67
CA SER A 289 57.35 20.55 -30.64
C SER A 289 56.89 21.19 -29.34
N LYS A 290 57.49 22.31 -28.90
CA LYS A 290 56.99 23.07 -27.74
C LYS A 290 55.56 23.56 -27.96
N VAL A 291 55.22 24.04 -29.16
CA VAL A 291 53.85 24.49 -29.46
C VAL A 291 52.85 23.33 -29.43
N ILE A 292 53.21 22.19 -30.01
CA ILE A 292 52.38 20.97 -29.97
C ILE A 292 52.17 20.51 -28.53
N VAL A 293 53.25 20.40 -27.74
CA VAL A 293 53.19 20.01 -26.34
C VAL A 293 52.35 20.99 -25.51
N LYS A 294 52.49 22.30 -25.74
CA LYS A 294 51.67 23.31 -25.06
C LYS A 294 50.19 23.19 -25.43
N ASP A 295 49.84 22.97 -26.70
CA ASP A 295 48.46 22.75 -27.14
C ASP A 295 47.84 21.50 -26.48
N VAL A 296 48.60 20.40 -26.44
CA VAL A 296 48.18 19.17 -25.74
C VAL A 296 47.98 19.42 -24.25
N LEU A 297 48.86 20.18 -23.61
CA LEU A 297 48.76 20.53 -22.18
C LEU A 297 47.49 21.31 -21.87
N GLU A 298 47.21 22.37 -22.64
CA GLU A 298 46.01 23.19 -22.45
C GLU A 298 44.72 22.40 -22.65
N LYS A 299 44.70 21.46 -23.61
CA LYS A 299 43.53 20.62 -23.87
C LYS A 299 43.39 19.48 -22.84
N LEU A 300 44.50 18.89 -22.39
CA LEU A 300 44.52 17.90 -21.31
C LEU A 300 44.00 18.51 -20.01
N GLU A 301 44.37 19.75 -19.70
CA GLU A 301 43.84 20.46 -18.53
C GLU A 301 42.33 20.63 -18.60
N LYS A 302 41.81 21.10 -19.75
CA LYS A 302 40.36 21.24 -19.96
C LYS A 302 39.63 19.90 -19.84
N ASN A 303 40.23 18.83 -20.36
CA ASN A 303 39.67 17.47 -20.28
C ASN A 303 39.66 16.95 -18.83
N TYR A 304 40.75 17.15 -18.08
CA TYR A 304 40.81 16.80 -16.67
C TYR A 304 39.78 17.56 -15.84
N THR A 305 39.67 18.88 -16.01
CA THR A 305 38.66 19.69 -15.29
C THR A 305 37.24 19.22 -15.60
N ALA A 306 36.96 18.83 -16.85
CA ALA A 306 35.66 18.28 -17.22
C ALA A 306 35.38 16.93 -16.53
N PHE A 307 36.38 16.05 -16.44
CA PHE A 307 36.26 14.80 -15.68
C PHE A 307 36.09 15.05 -14.18
N GLU A 308 36.83 15.98 -13.58
CA GLU A 308 36.75 16.33 -12.16
C GLU A 308 35.35 16.85 -11.80
N GLN A 309 34.82 17.79 -12.58
CA GLN A 309 33.45 18.30 -12.42
C GLN A 309 32.40 17.19 -12.56
N PHE A 310 32.62 16.24 -13.47
CA PHE A 310 31.76 15.07 -13.65
C PHE A 310 31.80 14.14 -12.43
N ILE A 311 32.99 13.87 -11.85
CA ILE A 311 33.13 13.08 -10.62
C ILE A 311 32.39 13.74 -9.47
N ASP A 312 32.57 15.06 -9.26
CA ASP A 312 31.90 15.80 -8.19
C ASP A 312 30.37 15.77 -8.35
N ALA A 313 29.88 15.98 -9.57
CA ALA A 313 28.45 15.89 -9.86
C ALA A 313 27.89 14.48 -9.61
N SER A 314 28.68 13.44 -9.91
CA SER A 314 28.32 12.04 -9.67
C SER A 314 28.26 11.70 -8.18
N LEU A 315 29.23 12.18 -7.39
CA LEU A 315 29.24 12.05 -5.93
C LEU A 315 28.03 12.73 -5.30
N ASN A 316 27.67 13.92 -5.77
CA ASN A 316 26.46 14.61 -5.32
C ASN A 316 25.19 13.80 -5.64
N SER A 317 25.08 13.22 -6.84
CA SER A 317 23.94 12.35 -7.18
C SER A 317 23.86 11.11 -6.28
N ILE A 318 24.99 10.47 -5.99
CA ILE A 318 25.06 9.33 -5.06
C ILE A 318 24.61 9.75 -3.64
N GLN A 319 25.09 10.90 -3.16
CA GLN A 319 24.73 11.42 -1.85
C GLN A 319 23.24 11.75 -1.76
N THR A 320 22.67 12.45 -2.75
CA THR A 320 21.23 12.77 -2.79
C THR A 320 20.37 11.51 -2.70
N ILE A 321 20.75 10.45 -3.42
CA ILE A 321 20.02 9.16 -3.35
C ILE A 321 20.14 8.55 -1.95
N ASN A 322 21.32 8.58 -1.31
CA ASN A 322 21.50 8.07 0.04
C ASN A 322 20.70 8.89 1.08
N ASP A 323 20.67 10.21 0.95
CA ASP A 323 19.91 11.11 1.83
C ASP A 323 18.40 10.82 1.72
N LEU A 324 17.87 10.76 0.48
CA LEU A 324 16.47 10.40 0.21
C LEU A 324 16.08 9.06 0.85
N ARG A 325 16.96 8.06 0.81
CA ARG A 325 16.74 6.75 1.45
C ARG A 325 16.73 6.86 2.98
N SER A 326 17.66 7.61 3.55
CA SER A 326 17.79 7.74 5.00
C SER A 326 16.60 8.47 5.64
N ASP A 327 16.17 9.59 5.05
CA ASP A 327 15.09 10.43 5.57
C ASP A 327 13.73 9.71 5.53
N ASN A 328 13.46 8.92 4.48
CA ASN A 328 12.16 8.27 4.30
C ASN A 328 12.03 6.91 4.99
N SER A 329 13.14 6.24 5.31
CA SER A 329 13.13 4.99 6.10
C SER A 329 12.47 5.15 7.48
N LEU A 330 12.42 6.39 8.00
CA LEU A 330 11.82 6.74 9.29
C LEU A 330 10.30 6.93 9.25
N TYR A 331 9.70 7.15 8.08
CA TYR A 331 8.32 7.64 7.97
C TYR A 331 7.28 6.59 7.54
N ILE A 332 7.70 5.49 6.91
CA ILE A 332 6.75 4.57 6.26
C ILE A 332 6.77 3.19 6.94
N ASP A 333 6.10 3.07 8.09
CA ASP A 333 5.88 1.80 8.80
C ASP A 333 4.63 1.08 8.25
N ILE A 334 4.71 0.65 6.98
CA ILE A 334 3.69 -0.19 6.32
C ILE A 334 3.34 -1.43 7.16
N PRO A 335 4.31 -2.16 7.77
CA PRO A 335 4.00 -3.29 8.64
C PRO A 335 3.02 -2.95 9.77
N LYS A 336 3.25 -1.86 10.49
CA LYS A 336 2.39 -1.43 11.60
C LYS A 336 1.00 -0.99 11.13
N ILE A 337 0.90 -0.31 9.99
CA ILE A 337 -0.41 0.07 9.41
C ILE A 337 -1.23 -1.18 9.09
N ILE A 338 -0.59 -2.21 8.55
CA ILE A 338 -1.25 -3.47 8.18
C ILE A 338 -1.62 -4.32 9.40
N GLU A 339 -0.79 -4.35 10.43
CA GLU A 339 -1.15 -4.99 11.69
C GLU A 339 -2.37 -4.33 12.34
N GLN A 340 -2.42 -3.00 12.34
CA GLN A 340 -3.57 -2.25 12.82
C GLN A 340 -4.82 -2.54 11.99
N PHE A 341 -4.71 -2.56 10.67
CA PHE A 341 -5.81 -2.92 9.78
C PHE A 341 -6.31 -4.35 10.06
N SER A 342 -5.38 -5.31 10.18
CA SER A 342 -5.70 -6.71 10.51
C SER A 342 -6.38 -6.85 11.87
N SER A 343 -5.96 -6.08 12.88
CA SER A 343 -6.60 -6.07 14.19
C SER A 343 -8.03 -5.56 14.11
N ILE A 344 -8.25 -4.45 13.41
CA ILE A 344 -9.57 -3.86 13.21
C ILE A 344 -10.49 -4.87 12.52
N LEU A 345 -10.04 -5.49 11.41
CA LEU A 345 -10.81 -6.53 10.74
C LEU A 345 -11.16 -7.70 11.66
N SER A 346 -10.21 -8.15 12.48
CA SER A 346 -10.44 -9.26 13.41
C SER A 346 -11.49 -8.90 14.46
N ASP A 347 -11.51 -7.65 14.93
CA ASP A 347 -12.52 -7.15 15.85
C ASP A 347 -13.91 -7.10 15.21
N LEU A 348 -14.03 -6.76 13.92
CA LEU A 348 -15.30 -6.82 13.19
C LEU A 348 -15.82 -8.25 13.08
N LEU A 349 -14.96 -9.18 12.68
CA LEU A 349 -15.33 -10.59 12.54
C LEU A 349 -15.86 -11.14 13.87
N ARG A 350 -15.17 -10.84 14.98
CA ARG A 350 -15.62 -11.22 16.32
C ARG A 350 -16.99 -10.62 16.66
N ARG A 351 -17.22 -9.35 16.31
CA ARG A 351 -18.52 -8.70 16.56
C ARG A 351 -19.64 -9.32 15.73
N ILE A 352 -19.39 -9.71 14.48
CA ILE A 352 -20.37 -10.45 13.67
C ILE A 352 -20.71 -11.78 14.36
N ASP A 353 -19.71 -12.49 14.90
CA ASP A 353 -19.97 -13.72 15.68
C ASP A 353 -20.82 -13.44 16.93
N ASP A 354 -20.59 -12.32 17.62
CA ASP A 354 -21.38 -11.90 18.78
C ASP A 354 -22.84 -11.60 18.38
N VAL A 355 -23.08 -10.94 17.24
CA VAL A 355 -24.44 -10.71 16.70
C VAL A 355 -25.15 -12.03 16.40
N GLU A 356 -24.48 -12.97 15.73
CA GLU A 356 -25.05 -14.30 15.42
C GLU A 356 -25.42 -15.06 16.71
N LYS A 357 -24.59 -14.95 17.75
CA LYS A 357 -24.85 -15.54 19.06
C LYS A 357 -26.02 -14.85 19.77
N ASN A 358 -26.11 -13.53 19.72
CA ASN A 358 -27.22 -12.77 20.30
C ASN A 358 -28.56 -13.08 19.62
N ASN A 359 -28.57 -13.19 18.29
CA ASN A 359 -29.73 -13.62 17.51
C ASN A 359 -30.20 -15.03 17.90
N SER A 360 -29.24 -15.96 18.09
CA SER A 360 -29.55 -17.33 18.55
C SER A 360 -30.13 -17.35 19.97
N ASN A 361 -29.59 -16.53 20.88
CA ASN A 361 -30.11 -16.40 22.24
C ASN A 361 -31.53 -15.82 22.25
N PHE A 362 -31.79 -14.83 21.40
CA PHE A 362 -33.12 -14.25 21.23
C PHE A 362 -34.15 -15.28 20.75
N LEU A 363 -33.84 -16.06 19.70
CA LEU A 363 -34.72 -17.15 19.23
C LEU A 363 -35.06 -18.11 20.36
N ASN A 364 -34.06 -18.55 21.13
CA ASN A 364 -34.27 -19.48 22.24
C ASN A 364 -35.22 -18.90 23.30
N LEU A 365 -35.00 -17.66 23.72
CA LEU A 365 -35.89 -16.96 24.65
C LEU A 365 -37.32 -16.89 24.10
N TYR A 366 -37.46 -16.65 22.80
CA TYR A 366 -38.75 -16.54 22.14
C TYR A 366 -39.50 -17.87 22.03
N TYR A 367 -38.80 -18.96 21.69
CA TYR A 367 -39.35 -20.32 21.70
C TYR A 367 -39.84 -20.72 23.10
N GLU A 368 -39.12 -20.33 24.15
CA GLU A 368 -39.57 -20.54 25.52
C GLU A 368 -40.87 -19.79 25.82
N GLN A 369 -41.04 -18.55 25.34
CA GLN A 369 -42.29 -17.81 25.49
C GLN A 369 -43.46 -18.47 24.74
N VAL A 370 -43.23 -18.95 23.52
CA VAL A 370 -44.26 -19.69 22.76
C VAL A 370 -44.69 -20.96 23.51
N LYS A 371 -43.76 -21.71 24.10
CA LYS A 371 -44.08 -22.88 24.93
C LYS A 371 -44.92 -22.51 26.16
N LEU A 372 -44.59 -21.39 26.82
CA LEU A 372 -45.36 -20.91 27.97
C LEU A 372 -46.80 -20.52 27.57
N ILE A 373 -46.99 -19.90 26.42
CA ILE A 373 -48.34 -19.52 25.94
C ILE A 373 -49.16 -20.75 25.56
N LYS A 374 -48.56 -21.76 24.91
CA LYS A 374 -49.22 -23.06 24.68
C LYS A 374 -49.63 -23.75 26.00
N SER A 375 -48.87 -23.53 27.07
CA SER A 375 -49.26 -24.03 28.40
C SER A 375 -50.48 -23.30 28.98
N LEU A 376 -50.66 -22.01 28.66
CA LEU A 376 -51.86 -21.24 29.04
C LEU A 376 -53.10 -21.76 28.31
N GLU A 377 -52.98 -22.11 27.03
CA GLU A 377 -54.06 -22.72 26.24
C GLU A 377 -54.55 -24.04 26.88
N LEU A 378 -53.61 -24.90 27.30
CA LEU A 378 -53.91 -26.13 28.01
C LEU A 378 -54.61 -25.87 29.36
N MET A 379 -54.23 -24.81 30.07
CA MET A 379 -54.91 -24.41 31.31
C MET A 379 -56.33 -23.91 31.06
N PHE A 380 -56.59 -23.13 30.01
CA PHE A 380 -57.95 -22.74 29.62
C PHE A 380 -58.82 -23.95 29.24
N SER A 381 -58.23 -24.96 28.58
CA SER A 381 -58.92 -26.23 28.29
C SER A 381 -59.35 -26.95 29.59
N ASN A 382 -58.49 -26.95 30.61
CA ASN A 382 -58.84 -27.49 31.93
C ASN A 382 -59.96 -26.69 32.62
N ILE A 383 -59.96 -25.36 32.50
CA ILE A 383 -61.04 -24.51 33.04
C ILE A 383 -62.36 -24.76 32.28
N SER A 384 -62.30 -24.95 30.96
CA SER A 384 -63.45 -25.33 30.13
C SER A 384 -64.08 -26.64 30.61
N ALA A 385 -63.25 -27.64 30.96
CA ALA A 385 -63.74 -28.90 31.54
C ALA A 385 -64.45 -28.71 32.89
N ILE A 386 -64.00 -27.74 33.72
CA ILE A 386 -64.69 -27.36 34.97
C ILE A 386 -66.04 -26.70 34.64
N SER A 387 -66.09 -25.81 33.65
CA SER A 387 -67.32 -25.14 33.22
C SER A 387 -68.38 -26.14 32.71
N ALA A 388 -67.97 -27.14 31.93
CA ALA A 388 -68.85 -28.22 31.49
C ALA A 388 -69.46 -29.00 32.69
N ARG A 389 -68.70 -29.17 33.79
CA ARG A 389 -69.23 -29.76 35.03
C ARG A 389 -70.25 -28.85 35.71
N PHE A 390 -70.05 -27.53 35.73
CA PHE A 390 -71.07 -26.59 36.20
C PHE A 390 -72.36 -26.67 35.40
N GLN A 391 -72.28 -26.78 34.07
CA GLN A 391 -73.46 -26.96 33.22
C GLN A 391 -74.24 -28.24 33.58
N ASN A 392 -73.53 -29.36 33.75
CA ASN A 392 -74.15 -30.64 34.15
C ASN A 392 -74.85 -30.54 35.51
N ILE A 393 -74.22 -29.88 36.48
CA ILE A 393 -74.82 -29.64 37.81
C ILE A 393 -76.03 -28.73 37.72
N ASN A 394 -75.98 -27.69 36.88
CA ASN A 394 -77.10 -26.79 36.67
C ASN A 394 -78.30 -27.49 36.02
N ILE A 395 -78.07 -28.38 35.06
CA ILE A 395 -79.13 -29.22 34.46
C ILE A 395 -79.73 -30.14 35.52
N ALA A 396 -78.90 -30.82 36.33
CA ALA A 396 -79.36 -31.66 37.43
C ALA A 396 -80.18 -30.87 38.47
N SER A 397 -79.74 -29.65 38.79
CA SER A 397 -80.43 -28.75 39.73
C SER A 397 -81.80 -28.32 39.20
N LYS A 398 -81.91 -28.01 37.90
CA LYS A 398 -83.20 -27.70 37.24
C LYS A 398 -84.16 -28.89 37.30
N ILE A 399 -83.68 -30.09 37.00
CA ILE A 399 -84.49 -31.31 37.06
C ILE A 399 -85.03 -31.53 38.48
N GLU A 400 -84.19 -31.35 39.50
CA GLU A 400 -84.58 -31.58 40.89
C GLU A 400 -85.61 -30.54 41.39
N VAL A 401 -85.49 -29.27 40.99
CA VAL A 401 -86.48 -28.23 41.33
C VAL A 401 -87.82 -28.42 40.62
N VAL A 402 -87.81 -28.84 39.35
CA VAL A 402 -89.06 -29.13 38.61
C VAL A 402 -89.79 -30.34 39.19
N LYS A 403 -89.05 -31.32 39.73
CA LYS A 403 -89.61 -32.56 40.28
C LYS A 403 -90.30 -32.39 41.62
N ARG A 404 -89.99 -31.34 42.40
CA ARG A 404 -90.48 -31.14 43.77
C ARG A 404 -91.12 -29.77 43.96
N LEU A 405 -92.42 -29.75 44.27
CA LEU A 405 -93.18 -28.51 44.49
C LEU A 405 -92.61 -27.66 45.66
N GLU A 406 -92.01 -28.32 46.65
CA GLU A 406 -91.40 -27.71 47.83
C GLU A 406 -90.14 -26.91 47.51
N LEU A 407 -89.53 -27.13 46.33
CA LEU A 407 -88.30 -26.47 45.89
C LEU A 407 -88.56 -25.34 44.88
N LYS A 408 -89.82 -25.03 44.55
CA LYS A 408 -90.18 -24.02 43.54
C LYS A 408 -89.60 -22.63 43.84
N ALA A 409 -89.39 -22.29 45.12
CA ALA A 409 -88.74 -21.05 45.54
C ALA A 409 -87.27 -20.92 45.11
N MET A 410 -86.62 -22.02 44.69
CA MET A 410 -85.23 -22.04 44.20
C MET A 410 -85.09 -21.74 42.71
N GLU A 411 -86.20 -21.69 41.96
CA GLU A 411 -86.19 -21.53 40.51
C GLU A 411 -85.47 -20.22 40.08
N GLY A 412 -85.69 -19.14 40.84
CA GLY A 412 -84.97 -17.88 40.66
C GLY A 412 -83.46 -18.03 40.86
N ASN A 413 -83.05 -18.77 41.89
CA ASN A 413 -81.62 -18.95 42.18
C ASN A 413 -80.90 -19.78 41.11
N ILE A 414 -81.55 -20.83 40.60
CA ILE A 414 -81.00 -21.68 39.53
C ILE A 414 -80.97 -20.93 38.19
N SER A 415 -81.93 -20.03 37.95
CA SER A 415 -81.91 -19.15 36.79
C SER A 415 -80.69 -18.20 36.83
N GLU A 416 -80.38 -17.66 37.99
CA GLU A 416 -79.21 -16.78 38.19
C GLU A 416 -77.89 -17.56 38.11
N MET A 417 -77.79 -18.76 38.70
CA MET A 417 -76.68 -19.69 38.46
C MET A 417 -76.48 -19.99 36.97
N SER A 418 -77.57 -20.16 36.22
CA SER A 418 -77.49 -20.37 34.77
C SER A 418 -76.91 -19.19 34.01
N LYS A 419 -77.16 -17.95 34.48
CA LYS A 419 -76.56 -16.74 33.89
C LYS A 419 -75.07 -16.68 34.18
N ILE A 420 -74.67 -16.94 35.43
CA ILE A 420 -73.27 -16.94 35.85
C ILE A 420 -72.47 -17.99 35.06
N ILE A 421 -73.00 -19.20 34.87
CA ILE A 421 -72.34 -20.24 34.06
C ILE A 421 -72.16 -19.80 32.61
N LYS A 422 -73.16 -19.15 32.01
CA LYS A 422 -73.04 -18.61 30.64
C LYS A 422 -71.99 -17.52 30.53
N GLU A 423 -71.84 -16.67 31.55
CA GLU A 423 -70.78 -15.66 31.60
C GLU A 423 -69.40 -16.30 31.72
N ILE A 424 -69.25 -17.32 32.58
CA ILE A 424 -68.02 -18.10 32.70
C ILE A 424 -67.64 -18.73 31.36
N ASP A 425 -68.57 -19.42 30.69
CA ASP A 425 -68.33 -20.01 29.36
C ASP A 425 -67.94 -18.95 28.32
N SER A 426 -68.65 -17.82 28.28
CA SER A 426 -68.34 -16.75 27.32
C SER A 426 -66.92 -16.20 27.53
N ASN A 427 -66.48 -16.05 28.78
CA ASN A 427 -65.13 -15.58 29.09
C ASN A 427 -64.06 -16.63 28.77
N ILE A 428 -64.31 -17.91 29.03
CA ILE A 428 -63.41 -19.01 28.65
C ILE A 428 -63.22 -19.05 27.13
N THR A 429 -64.31 -19.02 26.36
CA THR A 429 -64.25 -19.04 24.90
C THR A 429 -63.47 -17.84 24.36
N LYS A 430 -63.73 -16.64 24.89
CA LYS A 430 -62.96 -15.44 24.53
C LYS A 430 -61.49 -15.60 24.86
N GLY A 431 -61.14 -16.14 26.02
CA GLY A 431 -59.75 -16.36 26.43
C GLY A 431 -59.02 -17.34 25.51
N ILE A 432 -59.68 -18.43 25.09
CA ILE A 432 -59.13 -19.41 24.14
C ILE A 432 -58.93 -18.78 22.76
N GLU A 433 -59.95 -18.13 22.19
CA GLU A 433 -59.85 -17.45 20.89
C GLU A 433 -58.70 -16.44 20.86
N PHE A 434 -58.50 -15.74 21.98
CA PHE A 434 -57.46 -14.74 22.12
C PHE A 434 -56.06 -15.38 22.23
N LEU A 435 -55.92 -16.50 22.94
CA LEU A 435 -54.69 -17.29 22.99
C LEU A 435 -54.33 -17.88 21.63
N ASP A 436 -55.31 -18.41 20.89
CA ASP A 436 -55.09 -18.96 19.54
C ASP A 436 -54.53 -17.89 18.59
N GLN A 437 -55.08 -16.67 18.66
CA GLN A 437 -54.58 -15.54 17.88
C GLN A 437 -53.15 -15.16 18.27
N ILE A 438 -52.82 -15.16 19.57
CA ILE A 438 -51.47 -14.87 20.06
C ILE A 438 -50.50 -15.96 19.60
N ILE A 439 -50.85 -17.25 19.75
CA ILE A 439 -50.01 -18.39 19.34
C ILE A 439 -49.72 -18.32 17.85
N PHE A 440 -50.75 -18.19 17.01
CA PHE A 440 -50.60 -18.08 15.56
C PHE A 440 -49.64 -16.95 15.17
N PHE A 441 -49.78 -15.78 15.81
CA PHE A 441 -48.92 -14.64 15.51
C PHE A 441 -47.48 -14.86 15.96
N LEU A 442 -47.27 -15.39 17.16
CA LEU A 442 -45.93 -15.63 17.68
C LEU A 442 -45.20 -16.71 16.89
N GLU A 443 -45.89 -17.78 16.48
CA GLU A 443 -45.32 -18.80 15.59
C GLU A 443 -44.93 -18.21 14.23
N LYS A 444 -45.76 -17.32 13.68
CA LYS A 444 -45.43 -16.59 12.46
C LYS A 444 -44.18 -15.74 12.65
N VAL A 445 -44.13 -14.96 13.73
CA VAL A 445 -42.98 -14.10 14.07
C VAL A 445 -41.71 -14.93 14.21
N VAL A 446 -41.75 -16.05 14.96
CA VAL A 446 -40.61 -16.97 15.10
C VAL A 446 -40.14 -17.48 13.75
N LYS A 447 -41.06 -17.90 12.88
CA LYS A 447 -40.72 -18.41 11.54
C LYS A 447 -40.08 -17.33 10.66
N ASP A 448 -40.59 -16.11 10.73
CA ASP A 448 -40.04 -14.96 10.01
C ASP A 448 -38.63 -14.61 10.52
N TYR A 449 -38.39 -14.70 11.84
CA TYR A 449 -37.07 -14.55 12.46
C TYR A 449 -36.10 -15.65 12.07
N ASP A 450 -36.50 -16.91 12.12
CA ASP A 450 -35.67 -18.06 11.72
C ASP A 450 -35.18 -17.91 10.28
N ASN A 451 -36.10 -17.59 9.35
CA ASN A 451 -35.77 -17.39 7.95
C ASN A 451 -34.82 -16.19 7.77
N ARG A 452 -35.08 -15.09 8.48
CA ARG A 452 -34.22 -13.91 8.41
C ARG A 452 -32.82 -14.19 8.95
N PHE A 453 -32.69 -14.80 10.12
CA PHE A 453 -31.39 -15.15 10.69
C PHE A 453 -30.61 -16.15 9.84
N TYR A 454 -31.32 -17.05 9.14
CA TYR A 454 -30.70 -17.90 8.12
C TYR A 454 -30.13 -17.09 6.94
N LEU A 455 -30.89 -16.13 6.40
CA LEU A 455 -30.41 -15.24 5.33
C LEU A 455 -29.24 -14.35 5.79
N GLU A 456 -29.33 -13.82 7.01
CA GLU A 456 -28.32 -12.97 7.63
C GLU A 456 -27.01 -13.73 7.87
N LYS A 457 -27.08 -14.95 8.40
CA LYS A 457 -25.91 -15.84 8.52
C LYS A 457 -25.24 -16.11 7.17
N ASN A 458 -26.01 -16.33 6.11
CA ASN A 458 -25.47 -16.51 4.76
C ASN A 458 -24.80 -15.24 4.23
N TYR A 459 -25.39 -14.07 4.49
CA TYR A 459 -24.81 -12.78 4.14
C TYR A 459 -23.50 -12.53 4.91
N PHE A 460 -23.51 -12.74 6.23
CA PHE A 460 -22.32 -12.62 7.07
C PHE A 460 -21.22 -13.58 6.64
N ASN A 461 -21.51 -14.83 6.28
CA ASN A 461 -20.48 -15.75 5.77
C ASN A 461 -19.85 -15.26 4.46
N LYS A 462 -20.64 -14.72 3.53
CA LYS A 462 -20.12 -14.11 2.30
C LYS A 462 -19.23 -12.91 2.62
N PHE A 463 -19.67 -12.06 3.53
CA PHE A 463 -18.96 -10.88 3.96
C PHE A 463 -17.64 -11.21 4.67
N LYS A 464 -17.65 -12.17 5.62
CA LYS A 464 -16.45 -12.70 6.29
C LYS A 464 -15.43 -13.22 5.27
N LYS A 465 -15.89 -13.95 4.23
CA LYS A 465 -15.02 -14.45 3.16
C LYS A 465 -14.37 -13.30 2.37
N LEU A 466 -15.17 -12.32 1.93
CA LEU A 466 -14.67 -11.15 1.22
C LEU A 466 -13.62 -10.37 2.03
N PHE A 467 -13.84 -10.22 3.34
CA PHE A 467 -12.91 -9.53 4.23
C PHE A 467 -11.60 -10.30 4.47
N MET A 468 -11.66 -11.63 4.46
CA MET A 468 -10.45 -12.46 4.50
C MET A 468 -9.67 -12.37 3.19
N GLU A 469 -10.35 -12.27 2.05
CA GLU A 469 -9.73 -11.99 0.75
C GLU A 469 -9.02 -10.61 0.79
N ILE A 470 -9.74 -9.55 1.20
CA ILE A 470 -9.17 -8.19 1.37
C ILE A 470 -7.93 -8.19 2.28
N LYS A 471 -7.97 -8.94 3.38
CA LYS A 471 -6.82 -9.05 4.29
C LYS A 471 -5.61 -9.70 3.62
N ASN A 472 -5.83 -10.74 2.82
CA ASN A 472 -4.76 -11.40 2.08
C ASN A 472 -4.21 -10.49 0.99
N ASP A 473 -5.08 -9.80 0.23
CA ASP A 473 -4.67 -8.84 -0.79
C ASP A 473 -3.74 -7.75 -0.21
N ILE A 474 -4.03 -7.24 1.00
CA ILE A 474 -3.16 -6.27 1.68
C ILE A 474 -1.81 -6.88 2.07
N LEU A 475 -1.80 -8.12 2.53
CA LEU A 475 -0.55 -8.81 2.86
C LEU A 475 0.28 -9.08 1.60
N ASP A 476 -0.36 -9.35 0.47
CA ASP A 476 0.33 -9.54 -0.81
C ASP A 476 0.89 -8.22 -1.33
N ILE A 477 0.10 -7.12 -1.29
CA ILE A 477 0.58 -5.76 -1.62
C ILE A 477 1.74 -5.36 -0.71
N LYS A 478 1.67 -5.68 0.58
CA LYS A 478 2.77 -5.47 1.54
C LYS A 478 4.02 -6.19 1.11
N ASN A 479 3.91 -7.48 0.85
CA ASN A 479 5.08 -8.30 0.53
C ASN A 479 5.69 -7.79 -0.78
N ILE A 480 4.87 -7.47 -1.78
CA ILE A 480 5.33 -6.85 -3.02
C ILE A 480 6.03 -5.50 -2.77
N ALA A 481 5.45 -4.63 -1.93
CA ALA A 481 6.01 -3.31 -1.65
C ALA A 481 7.30 -3.37 -0.82
N ILE A 482 7.34 -4.23 0.19
CA ILE A 482 8.50 -4.41 1.07
C ILE A 482 9.60 -5.16 0.33
N ASP A 483 9.28 -6.27 -0.35
CA ASP A 483 10.27 -7.16 -0.95
C ASP A 483 10.84 -6.63 -2.26
N ASN A 484 10.10 -5.84 -3.05
CA ASN A 484 10.62 -5.32 -4.33
C ASN A 484 11.16 -3.89 -4.24
N ILE A 485 10.52 -3.03 -3.45
CA ILE A 485 10.88 -1.61 -3.40
C ILE A 485 11.82 -1.33 -2.22
N LEU A 486 11.44 -1.69 -0.99
CA LEU A 486 12.25 -1.38 0.20
C LEU A 486 13.57 -2.16 0.28
N SER A 487 13.65 -3.33 -0.35
CA SER A 487 14.88 -4.13 -0.41
C SER A 487 15.86 -3.67 -1.50
N TYR A 488 15.43 -2.77 -2.40
CA TYR A 488 16.19 -2.38 -3.56
C TYR A 488 17.45 -1.58 -3.17
N GLU A 489 18.62 -2.19 -3.36
CA GLU A 489 19.91 -1.57 -3.04
C GLU A 489 20.42 -0.78 -4.24
N VAL A 490 20.12 0.52 -4.26
CA VAL A 490 20.69 1.44 -5.25
C VAL A 490 22.20 1.54 -4.99
N PHE A 491 23.00 1.23 -6.01
CA PHE A 491 24.47 1.15 -5.97
C PHE A 491 25.03 -0.03 -5.14
N SER A 492 25.00 -1.24 -5.71
CA SER A 492 25.70 -2.40 -5.14
C SER A 492 27.19 -2.14 -4.87
N ILE A 493 27.82 -2.96 -4.01
CA ILE A 493 29.27 -2.92 -3.72
C ILE A 493 30.11 -2.88 -5.01
N GLU A 494 29.81 -3.75 -5.97
CA GLU A 494 30.52 -3.80 -7.25
C GLU A 494 30.35 -2.51 -8.07
N PHE A 495 29.23 -1.79 -7.96
CA PHE A 495 29.10 -0.46 -8.60
C PHE A 495 30.08 0.54 -8.00
N MET A 496 30.18 0.58 -6.66
CA MET A 496 31.07 1.49 -5.95
C MET A 496 32.54 1.18 -6.22
N GLU A 497 32.91 -0.09 -6.33
CA GLU A 497 34.26 -0.51 -6.73
C GLU A 497 34.64 0.03 -8.11
N ILE A 498 33.77 -0.16 -9.12
CA ILE A 498 34.00 0.36 -10.48
C ILE A 498 34.06 1.90 -10.50
N PHE A 499 33.25 2.56 -9.68
CA PHE A 499 33.26 4.02 -9.58
C PHE A 499 34.54 4.56 -8.93
N GLU A 500 35.08 3.89 -7.91
CA GLU A 500 36.37 4.24 -7.30
C GLU A 500 37.54 3.98 -8.26
N GLU A 501 37.51 2.90 -9.04
CA GLU A 501 38.49 2.66 -10.11
C GLU A 501 38.48 3.79 -11.15
N MET A 502 37.28 4.25 -11.55
CA MET A 502 37.15 5.37 -12.49
C MET A 502 37.73 6.67 -11.90
N LYS A 503 37.47 6.96 -10.62
CA LYS A 503 38.07 8.13 -9.93
C LYS A 503 39.60 8.08 -9.94
N LEU A 504 40.16 6.90 -9.70
CA LEU A 504 41.61 6.70 -9.72
C LEU A 504 42.18 6.93 -11.13
N GLU A 505 41.52 6.47 -12.18
CA GLU A 505 41.95 6.73 -13.56
C GLU A 505 41.82 8.20 -13.96
N VAL A 506 40.77 8.91 -13.52
CA VAL A 506 40.66 10.38 -13.69
C VAL A 506 41.81 11.10 -12.98
N TYR A 507 42.20 10.64 -11.79
CA TYR A 507 43.38 11.17 -11.11
C TYR A 507 44.68 10.89 -11.90
N ASN A 508 44.79 9.74 -12.56
CA ASN A 508 45.93 9.43 -13.42
C ASN A 508 46.01 10.36 -14.65
N VAL A 509 44.88 10.88 -15.18
CA VAL A 509 44.89 11.92 -16.22
C VAL A 509 45.63 13.18 -15.75
N ARG A 510 45.53 13.54 -14.46
CA ARG A 510 46.32 14.63 -13.88
C ARG A 510 47.81 14.32 -13.88
N ASN A 511 48.21 13.06 -13.65
CA ASN A 511 49.61 12.67 -13.67
C ASN A 511 50.22 12.76 -15.08
N LEU A 512 49.42 12.54 -16.14
CA LEU A 512 49.85 12.79 -17.52
C LEU A 512 50.30 14.25 -17.73
N LYS A 513 49.63 15.21 -17.08
CA LYS A 513 50.04 16.63 -17.15
C LYS A 513 51.47 16.83 -16.65
N ASN A 514 51.83 16.18 -15.55
CA ASN A 514 53.19 16.27 -15.00
C ASN A 514 54.22 15.66 -15.96
N SER A 515 53.92 14.49 -16.52
CA SER A 515 54.79 13.87 -17.54
C SER A 515 54.97 14.75 -18.77
N LEU A 516 53.91 15.45 -19.19
CA LEU A 516 53.97 16.35 -20.35
C LEU A 516 54.73 17.66 -20.04
N LEU A 517 54.63 18.17 -18.80
CA LEU A 517 55.46 19.28 -18.31
C LEU A 517 56.95 18.88 -18.31
N ASP A 518 57.27 17.66 -17.93
CA ASP A 518 58.66 17.15 -17.97
C ASP A 518 59.20 17.06 -19.40
N ILE A 519 58.36 16.67 -20.37
CA ILE A 519 58.70 16.71 -21.81
C ILE A 519 58.91 18.15 -22.26
N ASN A 520 58.04 19.09 -21.86
CA ASN A 520 58.19 20.51 -22.20
C ASN A 520 59.50 21.10 -21.65
N ASN A 521 59.84 20.79 -20.40
CA ASN A 521 61.10 21.23 -19.77
C ASN A 521 62.32 20.62 -20.49
N PHE A 522 62.23 19.36 -20.92
CA PHE A 522 63.26 18.72 -21.73
C PHE A 522 63.45 19.42 -23.09
N LEU A 523 62.35 19.79 -23.76
CA LEU A 523 62.41 20.56 -25.02
C LEU A 523 63.03 21.95 -24.84
N ILE A 524 62.81 22.62 -23.71
CA ILE A 524 63.43 23.92 -23.38
C ILE A 524 64.95 23.77 -23.16
N ASP A 525 65.40 22.70 -22.47
CA ASP A 525 66.83 22.40 -22.33
C ASP A 525 67.47 22.08 -23.69
N MET A 526 66.79 21.28 -24.50
CA MET A 526 67.21 20.93 -25.86
C MET A 526 67.35 22.17 -26.75
N GLU A 527 66.37 23.08 -26.73
CA GLU A 527 66.42 24.35 -27.45
C GLU A 527 67.63 25.20 -27.02
N SER A 528 67.85 25.33 -25.71
CA SER A 528 68.94 26.14 -25.16
C SER A 528 70.30 25.62 -25.65
N LYS A 529 70.47 24.30 -25.72
CA LYS A 529 71.68 23.64 -26.22
C LYS A 529 71.82 23.73 -27.75
N ILE A 530 70.73 23.58 -28.50
CA ILE A 530 70.74 23.76 -29.96
C ILE A 530 71.14 25.20 -30.30
N ASN A 531 70.51 26.20 -29.66
CA ASN A 531 70.78 27.62 -29.91
C ASN A 531 72.22 28.01 -29.52
N PHE A 532 72.74 27.48 -28.42
CA PHE A 532 74.14 27.68 -28.03
C PHE A 532 75.11 27.16 -29.09
N ASN A 533 74.93 25.92 -29.57
CA ASN A 533 75.80 25.35 -30.59
C ASN A 533 75.62 26.00 -31.96
N LEU A 534 74.39 26.39 -32.32
CA LEU A 534 74.11 27.12 -33.55
C LEU A 534 74.85 28.47 -33.57
N ASN A 535 74.80 29.23 -32.47
CA ASN A 535 75.51 30.50 -32.35
C ASN A 535 77.04 30.33 -32.40
N LEU A 536 77.57 29.24 -31.84
CA LEU A 536 79.01 28.91 -31.93
C LEU A 536 79.42 28.63 -33.38
N GLU A 537 78.67 27.80 -34.11
CA GLU A 537 78.96 27.48 -35.51
C GLU A 537 78.77 28.69 -36.44
N LEU A 538 77.74 29.51 -36.22
CA LEU A 538 77.53 30.79 -36.92
C LEU A 538 78.70 31.76 -36.72
N SER A 539 79.23 31.83 -35.49
CA SER A 539 80.40 32.66 -35.16
C SER A 539 81.68 32.16 -35.85
N LYS A 540 81.83 30.85 -36.06
CA LYS A 540 82.96 30.26 -36.82
C LYS A 540 82.91 30.59 -38.31
N VAL A 541 81.71 30.70 -38.88
CA VAL A 541 81.49 30.98 -40.31
C VAL A 541 81.33 32.49 -40.60
N GLY A 542 81.17 33.32 -39.57
CA GLY A 542 81.08 34.78 -39.69
C GLY A 542 79.71 35.30 -40.14
N VAL A 543 78.66 34.51 -39.92
CA VAL A 543 77.28 34.80 -40.37
C VAL A 543 76.37 34.98 -39.16
N GLN A 544 75.45 35.95 -39.20
CA GLN A 544 74.54 36.23 -38.07
C GLN A 544 73.23 35.42 -38.13
N PHE A 545 72.85 34.91 -39.30
CA PHE A 545 71.59 34.19 -39.50
C PHE A 545 71.69 33.19 -40.65
N VAL A 546 71.01 32.05 -40.54
CA VAL A 546 70.92 31.03 -41.60
C VAL A 546 69.48 30.62 -41.82
N GLU A 547 69.06 30.65 -43.10
CA GLU A 547 67.80 30.07 -43.58
C GLU A 547 67.95 28.58 -43.88
N ILE A 548 66.84 27.85 -43.76
CA ILE A 548 66.78 26.45 -44.17
C ILE A 548 66.83 26.39 -45.71
N GLU A 549 67.81 25.66 -46.24
CA GLU A 549 67.99 25.49 -47.69
C GLU A 549 66.91 24.60 -48.33
N ASP A 550 66.54 23.48 -47.69
CA ASP A 550 65.52 22.55 -48.17
C ASP A 550 64.14 22.85 -47.53
N LYS A 551 63.49 23.94 -47.96
CA LYS A 551 62.13 24.28 -47.52
C LYS A 551 61.10 23.22 -47.95
N GLU A 552 61.33 22.51 -49.06
CA GLU A 552 60.47 21.41 -49.53
C GLU A 552 60.47 20.21 -48.57
N PHE A 553 61.58 19.92 -47.88
CA PHE A 553 61.64 18.90 -46.84
C PHE A 553 60.68 19.20 -45.68
N ILE A 554 60.69 20.43 -45.16
CA ILE A 554 59.78 20.83 -44.09
C ILE A 554 58.33 20.86 -44.58
N ASN A 555 58.08 21.31 -45.82
CA ASN A 555 56.74 21.26 -46.44
C ASN A 555 56.18 19.83 -46.56
N ARG A 556 57.01 18.84 -46.92
CA ARG A 556 56.60 17.43 -46.96
C ARG A 556 56.23 16.89 -45.58
N ILE A 557 56.95 17.30 -44.55
CA ILE A 557 56.67 16.92 -43.15
C ILE A 557 55.38 17.57 -42.68
N ALA A 558 55.22 18.88 -42.91
CA ALA A 558 54.02 19.64 -42.53
C ALA A 558 52.75 19.12 -43.21
N ASN A 559 52.83 18.64 -44.46
CA ASN A 559 51.69 18.05 -45.17
C ASN A 559 51.22 16.71 -44.60
N ARG A 560 52.02 16.06 -43.75
CA ARG A 560 51.62 14.83 -43.03
C ARG A 560 50.94 15.11 -41.70
N PHE A 561 50.85 16.37 -41.27
CA PHE A 561 50.13 16.74 -40.05
C PHE A 561 48.63 16.76 -40.30
N THR A 562 47.86 16.09 -39.44
CA THR A 562 46.39 16.02 -39.47
C THR A 562 45.73 17.20 -38.75
N LEU A 563 46.42 17.80 -37.78
CA LEU A 563 45.96 18.98 -37.03
C LEU A 563 46.47 20.29 -37.65
N PHE A 564 45.53 21.13 -38.09
CA PHE A 564 45.79 22.40 -38.77
C PHE A 564 46.66 23.36 -37.95
N VAL A 565 46.43 23.46 -36.64
CA VAL A 565 47.20 24.34 -35.74
C VAL A 565 48.69 23.98 -35.77
N HIS A 566 49.00 22.69 -35.74
CA HIS A 566 50.38 22.19 -35.78
C HIS A 566 51.01 22.46 -37.15
N LYS A 567 50.24 22.23 -38.23
CA LYS A 567 50.68 22.45 -39.61
C LYS A 567 51.01 23.92 -39.86
N LYS A 568 50.09 24.82 -39.50
CA LYS A 568 50.22 26.27 -39.67
C LYS A 568 51.45 26.82 -38.96
N HIS A 569 51.71 26.34 -37.73
CA HIS A 569 52.86 26.80 -36.98
C HIS A 569 54.19 26.38 -37.62
N LEU A 570 54.34 25.11 -38.01
CA LEU A 570 55.56 24.62 -38.67
C LEU A 570 55.85 25.38 -39.97
N LEU A 571 54.83 25.64 -40.79
CA LEU A 571 54.95 26.40 -42.04
C LEU A 571 55.33 27.87 -41.80
N SER A 572 54.82 28.48 -40.73
CA SER A 572 55.13 29.88 -40.38
C SER A 572 56.60 30.13 -40.01
N LEU A 573 57.35 29.07 -39.66
CA LEU A 573 58.76 29.16 -39.32
C LEU A 573 59.69 29.06 -40.54
N ILE A 574 59.15 28.75 -41.73
CA ILE A 574 59.93 28.54 -42.96
C ILE A 574 59.54 29.46 -44.13
N GLU A 575 58.32 30.03 -44.12
CA GLU A 575 57.81 30.97 -45.13
C GLU A 575 57.82 32.41 -44.61
N GLU A 576 58.28 33.37 -45.43
CA GLU A 576 58.03 34.79 -45.15
C GLU A 576 56.52 35.03 -45.18
N ALA A 577 56.00 35.80 -44.23
CA ALA A 577 54.58 35.93 -43.85
C ALA A 577 53.55 36.29 -44.94
N LYS A 578 53.89 36.33 -46.23
CA LYS A 578 53.01 36.69 -47.35
C LYS A 578 52.23 35.52 -47.97
N ASP A 579 52.71 34.28 -47.89
CA ASP A 579 52.04 33.13 -48.55
C ASP A 579 51.12 32.31 -47.62
N ILE A 580 51.17 32.55 -46.30
CA ILE A 580 50.34 31.85 -45.30
C ILE A 580 48.84 32.21 -45.43
N HIS A 581 48.53 33.36 -46.04
CA HIS A 581 47.17 33.87 -46.21
C HIS A 581 46.37 33.19 -47.35
N SER A 582 46.99 32.38 -48.23
CA SER A 582 46.27 31.71 -49.33
C SER A 582 45.62 30.38 -48.93
N PHE A 583 45.76 29.92 -47.69
CA PHE A 583 45.17 28.67 -47.19
C PHE A 583 43.84 28.88 -46.43
N ASP A 584 43.30 30.10 -46.40
CA ASP A 584 42.10 30.46 -45.63
C ASP A 584 40.77 29.95 -46.22
N GLU A 585 40.76 29.27 -47.38
CA GLU A 585 39.52 28.75 -47.97
C GLU A 585 39.57 27.25 -48.25
N GLY A 586 38.89 26.49 -47.40
CA GLY A 586 38.25 25.23 -47.79
C GLY A 586 38.90 23.95 -47.30
N SER A 587 38.58 23.53 -46.07
CA SER A 587 38.06 22.18 -45.76
C SER A 587 37.99 21.97 -44.25
N VAL A 588 36.84 22.33 -43.67
CA VAL A 588 36.38 21.74 -42.42
C VAL A 588 36.06 20.29 -42.72
N ILE A 589 36.94 19.36 -42.36
CA ILE A 589 36.57 17.96 -42.25
C ILE A 589 36.04 17.77 -40.84
N LEU A 590 34.71 17.84 -40.73
CA LEU A 590 33.95 17.30 -39.61
C LEU A 590 34.18 15.78 -39.55
N PHE A 591 34.66 15.28 -38.41
CA PHE A 591 34.40 13.92 -37.95
C PHE A 591 33.79 14.01 -36.55
#